data_AF-A0A1I8A6A2-F1
#
_entry.id   AF-A0A1I8A6A2-F1
#
_cell.length_a   1.000
_cell.length_b   1.000
_cell.length_c   1.000
_cell.angle_alpha   90.00
_cell.angle_beta   90.00
_cell.angle_gamma   90.00
#
_symmetry.space_group_name_H-M   'P 1'
#
loop_
_entity.id
_entity.type
_entity.pdbx_description
1 polymer ?
#
loop_
_entity_poly.entity_id
_entity_poly.type
_entity_poly.pdbx_seq_one_letter_code
_entity_poly.pdbx_strand_id
1 'polypeptide(L)'
;MARNDEAARRFWDSTLNLAEADIQVKKVLMDEKTREIAIKTITESLQADLSQRVKSTMDRRTGGPWHCVVGARFSCNTSSERNGYIHVKIGPQVHVILFKTGPLPLPTSIPAQDKK
;
A
#
# COMPACT_ATOMS: atom_id res chain seq x y z
N MET A 1 -9.34 24.86 -3.60
CA MET A 1 -8.70 23.85 -2.73
C MET A 1 -7.22 23.69 -3.10
N ALA A 2 -6.38 24.72 -2.93
CA ALA A 2 -4.97 24.74 -3.42
C ALA A 2 -3.93 25.08 -2.33
N ARG A 3 -4.33 25.17 -1.05
CA ARG A 3 -3.44 25.57 0.06
C ARG A 3 -2.63 24.42 0.69
N ASN A 4 -2.86 23.16 0.28
CA ASN A 4 -2.30 21.99 0.95
C ASN A 4 -1.04 21.39 0.27
N ASP A 5 -0.70 21.85 -0.93
CA ASP A 5 0.37 21.23 -1.74
C ASP A 5 1.77 21.64 -1.26
N GLU A 6 1.95 22.89 -0.86
CA GLU A 6 3.24 23.43 -0.44
C GLU A 6 3.66 22.92 0.94
N ALA A 7 2.70 22.76 1.86
CA ALA A 7 2.94 22.19 3.19
C ALA A 7 3.26 20.69 3.10
N ALA A 8 2.56 19.95 2.23
CA ALA A 8 2.85 18.55 1.96
C ALA A 8 4.22 18.36 1.30
N ARG A 9 4.58 19.23 0.35
CA ARG A 9 5.91 19.25 -0.27
C ARG A 9 7.00 19.54 0.74
N ARG A 10 6.85 20.58 1.56
CA ARG A 10 7.81 20.90 2.64
C ARG A 10 7.92 19.79 3.67
N PHE A 11 6.82 19.13 4.00
CA PHE A 11 6.84 17.96 4.88
C PHE A 11 7.66 16.84 4.24
N TRP A 12 7.44 16.54 2.96
CA TRP A 12 8.19 15.50 2.25
C TRP A 12 9.68 15.85 2.09
N ASP A 13 9.99 17.09 1.73
CA ASP A 13 11.34 17.63 1.55
C ASP A 13 12.12 17.72 2.87
N SER A 14 11.47 18.13 3.96
CA SER A 14 12.06 18.22 5.29
C SER A 14 12.19 16.88 6.00
N THR A 15 11.30 15.92 5.73
CA THR A 15 11.24 14.63 6.45
C THR A 15 12.01 13.53 5.74
N LEU A 16 12.15 13.64 4.41
CA LEU A 16 12.78 12.64 3.57
C LEU A 16 13.78 13.31 2.63
N ASN A 17 15.06 13.18 2.95
CA ASN A 17 16.08 13.23 1.90
C ASN A 17 15.97 11.93 1.07
N LEU A 18 15.02 11.91 0.13
CA LEU A 18 14.62 10.70 -0.61
C LEU A 18 15.75 10.04 -1.40
N ALA A 19 16.78 10.80 -1.77
CA ALA A 19 17.95 10.30 -2.48
C ALA A 19 18.83 9.37 -1.62
N GLU A 20 18.76 9.50 -0.29
CA GLU A 20 19.57 8.74 0.67
C GLU A 20 18.71 7.99 1.71
N ALA A 21 17.40 7.91 1.49
CA ALA A 21 16.50 7.31 2.46
C ALA A 21 16.70 5.79 2.52
N ASP A 22 17.06 5.28 3.70
CA ASP A 22 17.16 3.85 3.97
C ASP A 22 15.77 3.18 3.86
N ILE A 23 15.67 2.14 3.04
CA ILE A 23 14.43 1.38 2.80
C ILE A 23 14.51 0.07 3.58
N GLN A 24 13.70 -0.04 4.63
CA GLN A 24 13.65 -1.24 5.47
C GLN A 24 12.35 -1.99 5.23
N VAL A 25 12.45 -3.21 4.71
CA VAL A 25 11.30 -4.09 4.58
C VAL A 25 11.04 -4.74 5.95
N LYS A 26 9.89 -4.44 6.56
CA LYS A 26 9.51 -4.94 7.89
C LYS A 26 8.81 -6.29 7.83
N LYS A 27 7.88 -6.45 6.87
CA LYS A 27 7.11 -7.68 6.72
C LYS A 27 6.75 -7.89 5.26
N VAL A 28 6.87 -9.12 4.76
CA VAL A 28 6.51 -9.52 3.42
C VAL A 28 5.72 -10.82 3.50
N LEU A 29 4.58 -10.86 2.82
CA LEU A 29 3.72 -12.02 2.65
C LEU A 29 3.22 -11.98 1.20
N MET A 30 4.13 -12.21 0.25
CA MET A 30 3.86 -12.24 -1.19
C MET A 30 4.99 -13.00 -1.89
N ASP A 31 4.75 -13.44 -3.12
CA ASP A 31 5.76 -14.11 -3.95
C ASP A 31 6.92 -13.17 -4.32
N GLU A 32 8.11 -13.74 -4.55
CA GLU A 32 9.33 -12.96 -4.82
C GLU A 32 9.18 -12.04 -6.05
N LYS A 33 8.53 -12.52 -7.12
CA LYS A 33 8.26 -11.70 -8.31
C LYS A 33 7.42 -10.46 -7.99
N THR A 34 6.39 -10.64 -7.16
CA THR A 34 5.49 -9.56 -6.74
C THR A 34 6.20 -8.59 -5.80
N ARG A 35 7.03 -9.13 -4.89
CA ARG A 35 7.86 -8.35 -3.97
C ARG A 35 8.82 -7.44 -4.72
N GLU A 36 9.57 -7.96 -5.68
CA GLU A 36 10.52 -7.17 -6.47
C GLU A 36 9.82 -6.03 -7.21
N ILE A 37 8.65 -6.31 -7.82
CA ILE A 37 7.86 -5.28 -8.49
C ILE A 37 7.40 -4.19 -7.51
N ALA A 38 6.92 -4.59 -6.33
CA ALA A 38 6.46 -3.66 -5.31
C ALA A 38 7.60 -2.77 -4.80
N ILE A 39 8.73 -3.35 -4.42
CA ILE A 39 9.91 -2.62 -3.92
C ILE A 39 10.43 -1.67 -5.00
N LYS A 40 10.61 -2.15 -6.23
CA LYS A 40 11.07 -1.33 -7.35
C LYS A 40 10.14 -0.13 -7.59
N THR A 41 8.83 -0.37 -7.60
CA THR A 41 7.85 0.71 -7.82
C THR A 41 7.87 1.72 -6.67
N ILE A 42 8.04 1.26 -5.43
CA ILE A 42 8.15 2.13 -4.25
C ILE A 42 9.38 3.02 -4.35
N THR A 43 10.54 2.45 -4.68
CA THR A 43 11.80 3.19 -4.84
C THR A 43 11.74 4.20 -5.99
N GLU A 44 11.10 3.86 -7.10
CA GLU A 44 10.92 4.77 -8.24
C GLU A 44 9.87 5.88 -7.99
N SER A 45 8.91 5.64 -7.10
CA SER A 45 7.73 6.51 -6.90
C SER A 45 7.79 7.33 -5.62
N LEU A 46 8.99 7.56 -5.06
CA LEU A 46 9.26 8.15 -3.75
C LEU A 46 8.67 9.55 -3.47
N GLN A 47 7.94 10.19 -4.39
CA GLN A 47 7.36 11.53 -4.23
C GLN A 47 5.88 11.55 -3.79
N ALA A 48 5.23 12.73 -3.81
CA ALA A 48 3.86 12.98 -3.36
C ALA A 48 2.78 12.04 -3.95
N ASP A 49 3.06 11.34 -5.05
CA ASP A 49 2.15 10.40 -5.71
C ASP A 49 2.45 8.91 -5.41
N LEU A 50 3.30 8.62 -4.41
CA LEU A 50 3.79 7.26 -4.10
C LEU A 50 2.64 6.25 -3.99
N SER A 51 1.62 6.56 -3.19
CA SER A 51 0.50 5.65 -2.93
C SER A 51 -0.29 5.33 -4.21
N GLN A 52 -0.55 6.35 -5.04
CA GLN A 52 -1.32 6.20 -6.27
C GLN A 52 -0.54 5.44 -7.34
N ARG A 53 0.76 5.73 -7.51
CA ARG A 53 1.62 5.04 -8.47
C ARG A 53 1.84 3.58 -8.11
N VAL A 54 2.10 3.30 -6.83
CA VAL A 54 2.28 1.93 -6.33
C VAL A 54 0.99 1.14 -6.52
N LYS A 55 -0.16 1.68 -6.08
CA LYS A 55 -1.47 1.03 -6.27
C LYS A 55 -1.75 0.71 -7.74
N SER A 56 -1.63 1.71 -8.62
CA SER A 56 -1.97 1.56 -10.04
C SER A 56 -1.05 0.56 -10.75
N THR A 57 0.23 0.53 -10.40
CA THR A 57 1.20 -0.41 -10.98
C THR A 57 0.93 -1.83 -10.53
N MET A 58 0.59 -2.04 -9.26
CA MET A 58 0.26 -3.36 -8.72
C MET A 58 -1.05 -3.88 -9.29
N ASP A 59 -2.10 -3.06 -9.31
CA ASP A 59 -3.39 -3.40 -9.92
C ASP A 59 -3.22 -3.88 -11.37
N ARG A 60 -2.36 -3.21 -12.16
CA ARG A 60 -2.09 -3.54 -13.56
C ARG A 60 -1.21 -4.78 -13.75
N ARG A 61 -0.21 -5.01 -12.89
CA ARG A 61 0.79 -6.08 -13.09
C ARG A 61 0.41 -7.41 -12.45
N THR A 62 -0.30 -7.39 -11.32
CA THR A 62 -0.56 -8.60 -10.52
C THR A 62 -2.05 -8.91 -10.34
N GLY A 63 -2.93 -8.08 -10.91
CA GLY A 63 -4.38 -8.22 -10.82
C GLY A 63 -4.92 -7.74 -9.47
N GLY A 64 -5.80 -6.74 -9.53
CA GLY A 64 -6.39 -6.06 -8.37
C GLY A 64 -7.55 -6.81 -7.71
N PRO A 65 -8.07 -6.28 -6.58
CA PRO A 65 -7.82 -4.93 -6.03
C PRO A 65 -6.68 -4.84 -4.99
N TRP A 66 -5.77 -3.87 -5.17
CA TRP A 66 -4.74 -3.48 -4.21
C TRP A 66 -5.06 -2.19 -3.46
N HIS A 67 -4.62 -2.12 -2.21
CA HIS A 67 -4.74 -0.95 -1.35
C HIS A 67 -3.35 -0.54 -0.85
N CYS A 68 -3.01 0.75 -0.99
CA CYS A 68 -1.74 1.31 -0.54
C CYS A 68 -1.99 2.45 0.45
N VAL A 69 -1.33 2.39 1.60
CA VAL A 69 -1.36 3.40 2.65
C VAL A 69 0.06 3.89 2.89
N VAL A 70 0.25 5.20 2.82
CA VAL A 70 1.54 5.88 3.05
C VAL A 70 1.33 6.94 4.11
N GLY A 71 2.20 6.98 5.12
CA GLY A 71 2.10 8.00 6.16
C GLY A 71 3.21 7.89 7.21
N ALA A 72 3.30 8.88 8.10
CA ALA A 72 4.31 8.89 9.16
C ALA A 72 3.87 8.15 10.43
N ARG A 73 2.58 8.25 10.78
CA ARG A 73 2.03 7.67 12.01
C ARG A 73 0.71 6.99 11.71
N PHE A 74 0.72 5.67 11.61
CA PHE A 74 -0.49 4.88 11.45
C PHE A 74 -0.31 3.46 12.00
N SER A 75 -1.41 2.87 12.42
CA SER A 75 -1.50 1.46 12.81
C SER A 75 -2.57 0.81 11.95
N CYS A 76 -2.28 -0.36 11.38
CA CYS A 76 -3.25 -1.13 10.61
C CYS A 76 -3.40 -2.53 11.19
N ASN A 77 -4.63 -3.02 11.26
CA ASN A 77 -4.93 -4.41 11.54
C ASN A 77 -5.73 -4.96 10.36
N THR A 78 -5.11 -5.83 9.57
CA THR A 78 -5.70 -6.33 8.33
C THR A 78 -5.75 -7.86 8.33
N SER A 79 -6.93 -8.41 8.12
CA SER A 79 -7.16 -9.84 7.85
C SER A 79 -6.93 -10.09 6.36
N SER A 80 -5.68 -10.02 5.88
CA SER A 80 -5.43 -10.22 4.45
C SER A 80 -5.65 -11.68 4.05
N GLU A 81 -6.06 -11.87 2.81
CA GLU A 81 -5.94 -13.15 2.12
C GLU A 81 -4.46 -13.58 2.13
N ARG A 82 -4.17 -14.89 2.23
CA ARG A 82 -2.78 -15.37 2.26
C ARG A 82 -2.10 -14.90 0.96
N ASN A 83 -0.93 -14.29 1.08
CA ASN A 83 -0.01 -13.97 -0.02
C ASN A 83 -0.21 -12.64 -0.79
N GLY A 84 -0.60 -11.56 -0.11
CA GLY A 84 -0.65 -10.23 -0.72
C GLY A 84 -0.38 -9.04 0.21
N TYR A 85 0.61 -9.11 1.11
CA TYR A 85 0.91 -8.03 2.07
C TYR A 85 2.40 -7.66 2.10
N ILE A 86 2.72 -6.37 2.10
CA ILE A 86 4.07 -5.85 2.35
C ILE A 86 4.03 -4.59 3.22
N HIS A 87 4.96 -4.52 4.17
CA HIS A 87 5.22 -3.35 5.01
C HIS A 87 6.66 -2.91 4.82
N VAL A 88 6.82 -1.69 4.32
CA VAL A 88 8.11 -1.05 4.09
C VAL A 88 8.18 0.21 4.94
N LYS A 89 9.33 0.47 5.54
CA LYS A 89 9.66 1.73 6.19
C LYS A 89 10.66 2.46 5.31
N ILE A 90 10.41 3.73 5.04
CA ILE A 90 11.26 4.62 4.23
C ILE A 90 11.78 5.72 5.15
N GLY A 91 13.10 5.77 5.33
CA GLY A 91 13.75 6.73 6.20
C GLY A 91 13.28 6.63 7.66
N PRO A 92 13.35 7.74 8.42
CA PRO A 92 13.13 7.70 9.87
C PRO A 92 11.67 7.50 10.26
N GLN A 93 10.73 8.06 9.47
CA GLN A 93 9.35 8.26 9.92
C GLN A 93 8.29 7.71 8.96
N VAL A 94 8.60 7.42 7.69
CA VAL A 94 7.56 7.07 6.72
C VAL A 94 7.37 5.56 6.64
N HIS A 95 6.11 5.15 6.68
CA HIS A 95 5.70 3.76 6.54
C HIS A 95 4.81 3.63 5.30
N VAL A 96 5.01 2.55 4.56
CA VAL A 96 4.24 2.15 3.38
C VAL A 96 3.69 0.77 3.63
N ILE A 97 2.37 0.64 3.61
CA ILE A 97 1.69 -0.64 3.71
C ILE A 97 0.88 -0.86 2.44
N LEU A 98 1.11 -2.00 1.81
CA LEU A 98 0.43 -2.40 0.60
C LEU A 98 -0.17 -3.78 0.84
N PHE A 99 -1.47 -3.90 0.62
CA PHE A 99 -2.19 -5.16 0.80
C PHE A 99 -3.23 -5.39 -0.30
N LYS A 100 -3.40 -6.66 -0.67
CA LYS A 100 -4.43 -7.12 -1.60
C LYS A 100 -5.67 -7.54 -0.81
N THR A 101 -6.83 -7.17 -1.32
CA THR A 101 -8.12 -7.64 -0.79
C THR A 101 -8.74 -8.61 -1.80
N GLY A 102 -9.24 -9.73 -1.29
CA GLY A 102 -10.05 -10.64 -2.09
C GLY A 102 -11.46 -10.09 -2.30
N PRO A 103 -12.19 -10.57 -3.31
CA PRO A 103 -13.63 -10.33 -3.37
C PRO A 103 -14.26 -10.85 -2.08
N LEU A 104 -15.18 -10.08 -1.49
CA LEU A 104 -16.01 -10.58 -0.40
C LEU A 104 -16.63 -11.90 -0.88
N PRO A 105 -16.57 -12.99 -0.09
CA PRO A 105 -17.36 -14.17 -0.41
C PRO A 105 -18.81 -13.71 -0.45
N LEU A 106 -19.37 -13.61 -1.66
CA LEU A 106 -20.79 -13.40 -1.80
C LEU A 106 -21.46 -14.59 -1.10
N PRO A 107 -22.46 -14.39 -0.22
CA PRO A 107 -23.23 -15.51 0.29
C PRO A 107 -23.86 -16.23 -0.91
N THR A 108 -23.36 -17.42 -1.25
CA THR A 108 -23.77 -18.18 -2.45
C THR A 108 -25.23 -18.63 -2.40
N SER A 109 -25.91 -18.47 -1.27
CA SER A 109 -27.36 -18.46 -1.17
C SER A 109 -27.73 -17.80 0.14
N ILE A 110 -28.60 -16.80 0.10
CA ILE A 110 -29.43 -16.49 1.27
C ILE A 110 -30.36 -17.70 1.37
N PRO A 111 -30.33 -18.52 2.43
CA PRO A 111 -31.32 -19.58 2.58
C PRO A 111 -32.68 -18.88 2.53
N ALA A 112 -33.49 -19.25 1.52
CA ALA A 112 -34.83 -18.73 1.37
C ALA A 112 -35.51 -18.92 2.74
N GLN A 113 -35.88 -17.81 3.38
CA GLN A 113 -36.69 -17.90 4.58
C GLN A 113 -37.98 -18.58 4.15
N ASP A 114 -38.14 -19.82 4.59
CA ASP A 114 -39.39 -20.55 4.58
C ASP A 114 -40.44 -19.66 5.24
N LYS A 115 -41.29 -19.05 4.43
CA LYS A 115 -42.45 -18.31 4.92
C LYS A 115 -43.40 -19.35 5.50
N LYS A 116 -43.33 -19.50 6.83
CA LYS A 116 -44.37 -20.13 7.63
C LYS A 116 -45.73 -19.46 7.41
#